data_AF-A0A9P8UV82-F1
#
_entry.id   AF-A0A9P8UV82-F1
#
_cell.length_a   1.000
_cell.length_b   1.000
_cell.length_c   1.000
_cell.angle_alpha   90.00
_cell.angle_beta   90.00
_cell.angle_gamma   90.00
#
_symmetry.space_group_name_H-M   'P 1'
#
loop_
_entity.id
_entity.type
_entity.pdbx_description
1 polymer ?
#
loop_
_entity_poly.entity_id
_entity_poly.type
_entity_poly.pdbx_seq_one_letter_code
_entity_poly.pdbx_strand_id
1 'polypeptide(L)'
;MADEESMILVALIASLVAIIIALGQLLAQIFGTVEGYRRCQPSVLGPFWARKTKAPWRWSQFRIEIFFTTPEIALVSSPPAVSPSSFLTIAHSISSPEAARETSDAPVNELSWPVLFPRQRSWDFMPPDVVRPFASTTLSDIAILARRMGMTWTEFKPAEGVLEAQGSGHALSSTTVRGVGLMLTYRLLSESGLSNHKAISNLARRDRLVYSSDYSIPKALVCTTHTDMMWFGLLPGNVELGLPNLEIGTSDKIYATLSALDPSGKAARNLRALQAEDARRLHGFCDIVPMVAPWLRQRPGTLNQYPRPWSYTYGLTWYHVAYHAFYHRLCEYHKHGFGTLSTRCVETEYLALQNMCGDEWDRISPNVNFRKGEFFDKIQRLYEQTTRYFLNKKQMTSEAHQRHNGIDYMDLVTAHLCEAPRSYGDA
;
A
#
# COMPACT_ATOMS: atom_id res chain seq x y z
N MET A 1 -86.43 19.61 -19.46
CA MET A 1 -85.41 19.75 -20.52
C MET A 1 -84.26 20.66 -20.10
N ALA A 2 -84.49 21.94 -19.76
CA ALA A 2 -83.41 22.86 -19.35
C ALA A 2 -82.62 22.44 -18.09
N ASP A 3 -83.27 21.82 -17.11
CA ASP A 3 -82.62 21.31 -15.88
C ASP A 3 -81.70 20.11 -16.14
N GLU A 4 -82.06 19.28 -17.11
CA GLU A 4 -81.35 18.05 -17.44
C GLU A 4 -80.06 18.35 -18.21
N GLU A 5 -80.12 19.30 -19.15
CA GLU A 5 -78.94 19.81 -19.85
C GLU A 5 -77.96 20.51 -18.89
N SER A 6 -78.48 21.29 -17.95
CA SER A 6 -77.66 21.96 -16.93
C SER A 6 -76.97 20.95 -16.01
N MET A 7 -77.68 19.90 -15.59
CA MET A 7 -77.11 18.82 -14.78
C MET A 7 -76.03 18.04 -15.55
N ILE A 8 -76.25 17.74 -16.83
CA ILE A 8 -75.26 17.08 -17.70
C ILE A 8 -74.00 17.94 -17.86
N LEU A 9 -74.16 19.25 -18.07
CA LEU A 9 -73.03 20.18 -18.20
C LEU A 9 -72.20 20.23 -16.90
N VAL A 10 -72.86 20.34 -15.74
CA VAL A 10 -72.18 20.36 -14.44
C VAL A 10 -71.46 19.03 -14.18
N ALA A 11 -72.11 17.89 -14.48
CA ALA A 11 -71.49 16.58 -14.35
C ALA A 11 -70.26 16.41 -15.26
N LEU A 12 -70.32 16.94 -16.50
CA LEU A 12 -69.20 16.93 -17.43
C LEU A 12 -68.02 17.73 -16.89
N ILE A 13 -68.28 18.94 -16.37
CA ILE A 13 -67.26 19.80 -15.78
C ILE A 13 -66.63 19.12 -14.55
N ALA A 14 -67.45 18.57 -13.65
CA ALA A 14 -66.96 17.87 -12.48
C ALA A 14 -66.09 16.65 -12.84
N SER A 15 -66.51 15.88 -13.84
CA SER A 15 -65.76 14.72 -14.36
C SER A 15 -64.43 15.13 -15.00
N LEU A 16 -64.42 16.23 -15.76
CA LEU A 16 -63.21 16.79 -16.37
C LEU A 16 -62.21 17.23 -15.30
N VAL A 17 -62.67 17.94 -14.27
CA VAL A 17 -61.82 18.36 -13.15
C VAL A 17 -61.26 17.16 -12.40
N ALA A 18 -62.09 16.15 -12.13
CA ALA A 18 -61.65 14.92 -11.48
C ALA A 18 -60.56 14.20 -12.30
N ILE A 19 -60.69 14.13 -13.62
CA ILE A 19 -59.68 13.56 -14.52
C ILE A 19 -58.37 14.36 -14.45
N ILE A 20 -58.42 15.69 -14.46
CA ILE A 20 -57.23 16.55 -14.37
C ILE A 20 -56.49 16.30 -13.04
N ILE A 21 -57.22 16.22 -11.93
CA ILE A 21 -56.64 15.94 -10.61
C ILE A 21 -56.00 14.55 -10.59
N ALA A 22 -56.70 13.53 -11.10
CA ALA A 22 -56.17 12.16 -11.17
C ALA A 22 -54.90 12.07 -12.05
N LEU A 23 -54.88 12.78 -13.17
CA LEU A 23 -53.69 12.86 -14.05
C LEU A 23 -52.53 13.56 -13.35
N GLY A 24 -52.80 14.64 -12.61
CA GLY A 24 -51.81 15.35 -11.81
C GLY A 24 -51.21 14.47 -10.70
N GLN A 25 -52.05 13.70 -10.00
CA GLN A 25 -51.61 12.73 -8.98
C GLN A 25 -50.75 11.62 -9.59
N LEU A 26 -51.14 11.08 -10.74
CA LEU A 26 -50.36 10.07 -11.46
C LEU A 26 -48.99 10.62 -11.89
N LEU A 27 -48.96 11.83 -12.44
CA LEU A 27 -47.70 12.49 -12.82
C LEU A 27 -46.81 12.73 -11.60
N ALA A 28 -47.36 13.22 -10.49
CA ALA A 28 -46.62 13.43 -9.25
C ALA A 28 -46.00 12.11 -8.73
N GLN A 29 -46.75 11.01 -8.79
CA GLN A 29 -46.26 9.68 -8.43
C GLN A 29 -45.11 9.23 -9.35
N ILE A 30 -45.24 9.39 -10.67
CA ILE A 30 -44.18 9.06 -11.63
C ILE A 30 -42.93 9.90 -11.37
N PHE A 31 -43.07 11.21 -11.17
CA PHE A 31 -41.91 12.07 -10.87
C PHE A 31 -41.23 11.72 -9.55
N GLY A 32 -41.98 11.24 -8.56
CA GLY A 32 -41.43 10.70 -7.31
C GLY A 32 -40.47 9.53 -7.53
N THR A 33 -40.70 8.70 -8.56
CA THR A 33 -39.83 7.56 -8.90
C THR A 33 -38.50 7.98 -9.55
N VAL A 34 -38.41 9.23 -10.04
CA VAL A 34 -37.21 9.76 -10.72
C VAL A 34 -36.22 10.41 -9.74
N GLU A 35 -36.52 10.45 -8.43
CA GLU A 35 -35.62 11.04 -7.44
C GLU A 35 -34.23 10.39 -7.46
N GLY A 36 -34.15 9.07 -7.66
CA GLY A 36 -32.87 8.37 -7.81
C GLY A 36 -32.03 8.86 -8.99
N TYR A 37 -32.67 9.29 -10.08
CA TYR A 37 -31.97 9.85 -11.24
C TYR A 37 -31.32 11.19 -10.90
N ARG A 38 -32.00 12.04 -10.12
CA ARG A 38 -31.46 13.32 -9.66
C ARG A 38 -30.22 13.13 -8.79
N ARG A 39 -30.17 12.05 -8.00
CA ARG A 39 -29.02 11.69 -7.17
C ARG A 39 -27.84 11.10 -7.95
N CYS A 40 -28.08 10.66 -9.19
CA CYS A 40 -27.06 10.08 -10.09
C CYS A 40 -26.60 11.06 -11.18
N GLN A 41 -26.81 12.37 -11.01
CA GLN A 41 -26.40 13.38 -11.98
C GLN A 41 -24.87 13.45 -12.17
N PRO A 42 -24.40 13.98 -13.31
CA PRO A 42 -22.96 14.19 -13.56
C PRO A 42 -22.23 15.02 -12.52
N SER A 43 -22.93 15.93 -11.82
CA SER A 43 -22.38 16.72 -10.71
C SER A 43 -22.07 15.89 -9.47
N VAL A 44 -22.71 14.72 -9.31
CA VAL A 44 -22.55 13.82 -8.16
C VAL A 44 -21.60 12.67 -8.49
N LEU A 45 -21.85 11.95 -9.58
CA LEU A 45 -21.08 10.76 -10.00
C LEU A 45 -19.84 11.09 -10.83
N GLY A 46 -19.73 12.33 -11.31
CA GLY A 46 -18.80 12.70 -12.36
C GLY A 46 -19.27 12.28 -13.76
N PRO A 47 -18.70 12.87 -14.82
CA PRO A 47 -19.19 12.70 -16.19
C PRO A 47 -19.04 11.27 -16.71
N PHE A 48 -18.02 10.53 -16.27
CA PHE A 48 -17.76 9.17 -16.75
C PHE A 48 -18.78 8.15 -16.24
N TRP A 49 -19.06 8.16 -14.93
CA TRP A 49 -19.98 7.21 -14.30
C TRP A 49 -21.44 7.57 -14.54
N ALA A 50 -21.78 8.86 -14.56
CA ALA A 50 -23.15 9.30 -14.81
C ALA A 50 -23.69 8.87 -16.18
N ARG A 51 -22.84 8.79 -17.22
CA ARG A 51 -23.20 8.29 -18.55
C ARG A 51 -23.64 6.83 -18.57
N LYS A 52 -23.30 6.04 -17.53
CA LYS A 52 -23.69 4.63 -17.40
C LYS A 52 -25.01 4.45 -16.65
N THR A 53 -25.63 5.54 -16.19
CA THR A 53 -26.94 5.51 -15.52
C THR A 53 -28.04 5.26 -16.54
N LYS A 54 -28.93 4.32 -16.25
CA LYS A 54 -30.08 3.94 -17.08
C LYS A 54 -31.37 4.09 -16.26
N ALA A 55 -32.43 4.55 -16.93
CA ALA A 55 -33.74 4.77 -16.32
C ALA A 55 -34.85 4.04 -17.12
N PRO A 56 -34.83 2.69 -17.21
CA PRO A 56 -35.86 1.95 -17.93
C PRO A 56 -37.24 2.08 -17.29
N TRP A 57 -38.27 2.11 -18.14
CA TRP A 57 -39.67 2.03 -17.72
C TRP A 57 -40.07 0.59 -17.39
N ARG A 58 -40.72 0.39 -16.23
CA ARG A 58 -41.28 -0.90 -15.81
C ARG A 58 -42.79 -0.90 -15.95
N TRP A 59 -43.27 -1.52 -17.01
CA TRP A 59 -44.71 -1.63 -17.31
C TRP A 59 -45.51 -2.36 -16.22
N SER A 60 -44.95 -3.38 -15.58
CA SER A 60 -45.65 -4.18 -14.57
C SER A 60 -45.95 -3.43 -13.27
N GLN A 61 -45.18 -2.39 -12.96
CA GLN A 61 -45.27 -1.62 -11.72
C GLN A 61 -45.54 -0.12 -11.97
N PHE A 62 -45.71 0.25 -13.24
CA PHE A 62 -45.96 1.62 -13.70
C PHE A 62 -44.99 2.65 -13.10
N ARG A 63 -43.69 2.34 -13.10
CA ARG A 63 -42.63 3.19 -12.52
C ARG A 63 -41.35 3.18 -13.33
N ILE A 64 -40.47 4.14 -13.06
CA ILE A 64 -39.11 4.19 -13.60
C ILE A 64 -38.16 3.55 -12.59
N GLU A 65 -37.35 2.59 -13.03
CA GLU A 65 -36.26 2.04 -12.22
C GLU A 65 -34.95 2.74 -12.56
N ILE A 66 -34.16 3.11 -11.55
CA ILE A 66 -32.88 3.78 -11.76
C ILE A 66 -31.74 2.81 -11.49
N PHE A 67 -31.01 2.46 -12.56
CA PHE A 67 -29.77 1.71 -12.48
C PHE A 67 -28.59 2.63 -12.69
N PHE A 68 -27.59 2.57 -11.83
CA PHE A 68 -26.36 3.37 -11.94
C PHE A 68 -25.14 2.48 -11.76
N THR A 69 -23.97 2.98 -12.17
CA THR A 69 -22.72 2.25 -12.03
C THR A 69 -21.78 3.02 -11.12
N THR A 70 -21.25 2.36 -10.09
CA THR A 70 -20.18 2.90 -9.23
C THR A 70 -18.93 2.02 -9.31
N PRO A 71 -17.75 2.58 -8.99
CA PRO A 71 -16.54 1.80 -8.93
C PRO A 71 -16.50 0.92 -7.67
N GLU A 72 -16.07 -0.32 -7.85
CA GLU A 72 -15.48 -1.13 -6.80
C GLU A 72 -13.95 -1.01 -6.93
N ILE A 73 -13.30 -0.58 -5.87
CA ILE A 73 -11.85 -0.38 -5.81
C ILE A 73 -11.23 -1.58 -5.09
N ALA A 74 -10.26 -2.23 -5.72
CA ALA A 74 -9.54 -3.35 -5.12
C ALA A 74 -8.05 -3.34 -5.48
N LEU A 75 -7.23 -3.99 -4.66
CA LEU A 75 -5.84 -4.27 -4.97
C LEU A 75 -5.71 -5.69 -5.54
N VAL A 76 -4.99 -5.84 -6.66
CA VAL A 76 -4.80 -7.15 -7.32
C VAL A 76 -3.32 -7.44 -7.59
N SER A 77 -2.88 -8.67 -7.31
CA SER A 77 -1.47 -9.11 -7.46
C SER A 77 -1.04 -9.38 -8.90
N SER A 78 -1.98 -9.40 -9.85
CA SER A 78 -1.71 -9.47 -11.28
C SER A 78 -2.79 -8.69 -12.01
N PRO A 79 -2.44 -7.81 -12.96
CA PRO A 79 -3.45 -7.20 -13.81
C PRO A 79 -4.16 -8.32 -14.58
N PRO A 80 -5.51 -8.32 -14.66
CA PRO A 80 -6.23 -9.34 -15.41
C PRO A 80 -5.83 -9.28 -16.88
N ALA A 81 -5.55 -10.44 -17.49
CA ALA A 81 -5.24 -10.55 -18.91
C ALA A 81 -6.50 -10.22 -19.73
N VAL A 82 -6.75 -8.93 -19.98
CA VAL A 82 -7.95 -8.46 -20.67
C VAL A 82 -7.57 -7.45 -21.74
N SER A 83 -8.22 -7.59 -22.90
CA SER A 83 -7.93 -6.85 -24.13
C SER A 83 -8.08 -5.33 -23.97
N PRO A 84 -7.34 -4.53 -24.78
CA PRO A 84 -7.13 -3.09 -24.55
C PRO A 84 -8.37 -2.19 -24.61
N SER A 85 -9.56 -2.72 -24.91
CA SER A 85 -10.76 -1.94 -25.21
C SER A 85 -11.68 -1.68 -24.03
N SER A 86 -11.43 -2.23 -22.83
CA SER A 86 -12.40 -2.18 -21.71
C SER A 86 -11.98 -1.34 -20.49
N PHE A 87 -10.74 -0.82 -20.42
CA PHE A 87 -10.27 -0.06 -19.25
C PHE A 87 -10.19 1.43 -19.54
N LEU A 88 -11.19 2.18 -19.08
CA LEU A 88 -11.04 3.62 -18.93
C LEU A 88 -10.35 3.93 -17.59
N THR A 89 -9.09 4.37 -17.71
CA THR A 89 -8.50 5.43 -16.88
C THR A 89 -8.16 5.09 -15.42
N ILE A 90 -7.20 4.18 -15.22
CA ILE A 90 -6.05 4.37 -14.29
C ILE A 90 -4.74 3.82 -14.91
N ALA A 91 -4.80 2.99 -15.96
CA ALA A 91 -3.61 2.52 -16.69
C ALA A 91 -3.05 3.51 -17.74
N HIS A 92 -3.43 4.80 -17.70
CA HIS A 92 -2.98 5.76 -18.72
C HIS A 92 -1.62 6.42 -18.41
N SER A 93 -0.96 6.03 -17.31
CA SER A 93 0.38 6.52 -16.95
C SER A 93 1.43 5.43 -16.75
N ILE A 94 1.12 4.18 -17.05
CA ILE A 94 2.13 3.13 -17.12
C ILE A 94 2.03 2.59 -18.52
N SER A 95 3.14 2.74 -19.22
CA SER A 95 3.40 2.20 -20.54
C SER A 95 2.84 0.78 -20.70
N SER A 96 2.55 0.42 -21.95
CA SER A 96 2.15 -0.93 -22.40
C SER A 96 2.69 -2.04 -21.47
N PRO A 97 1.92 -3.10 -21.17
CA PRO A 97 2.42 -4.24 -20.40
C PRO A 97 3.72 -4.86 -20.95
N GLU A 98 4.12 -4.54 -22.19
CA GLU A 98 5.46 -4.84 -22.73
C GLU A 98 6.59 -3.99 -22.13
N ALA A 99 6.40 -2.71 -21.82
CA ALA A 99 7.43 -1.87 -21.22
C ALA A 99 7.68 -2.19 -19.72
N ALA A 100 6.68 -2.78 -19.05
CA ALA A 100 6.86 -3.34 -17.71
C ALA A 100 7.70 -4.63 -17.73
N ARG A 101 7.78 -5.34 -18.86
CA ARG A 101 8.60 -6.57 -19.00
C ARG A 101 10.10 -6.29 -19.06
N GLU A 102 10.53 -5.10 -19.47
CA GLU A 102 11.95 -4.77 -19.63
C GLU A 102 12.57 -4.01 -18.45
N THR A 103 11.77 -3.58 -17.46
CA THR A 103 12.26 -2.65 -16.41
C THR A 103 12.06 -3.12 -14.97
N SER A 104 11.42 -4.27 -14.74
CA SER A 104 11.21 -4.84 -13.41
C SER A 104 11.82 -6.24 -13.32
N ASP A 105 12.92 -6.38 -12.58
CA ASP A 105 13.50 -7.69 -12.21
C ASP A 105 12.64 -8.43 -11.17
N ALA A 106 11.56 -7.83 -10.66
CA ALA A 106 10.65 -8.47 -9.73
C ALA A 106 9.66 -9.35 -10.49
N PRO A 107 9.40 -10.60 -10.06
CA PRO A 107 8.36 -11.42 -10.67
C PRO A 107 7.03 -10.65 -10.57
N VAL A 108 6.32 -10.53 -11.70
CA VAL A 108 5.04 -9.81 -11.86
C VAL A 108 4.01 -10.16 -10.76
N ASN A 109 4.14 -11.37 -10.17
CA ASN A 109 3.29 -11.90 -9.12
C ASN A 109 3.39 -11.19 -7.76
N GLU A 110 4.39 -10.33 -7.53
CA GLU A 110 4.55 -9.62 -6.24
C GLU A 110 4.00 -8.19 -6.24
N LEU A 111 3.60 -7.68 -7.41
CA LEU A 111 3.08 -6.33 -7.58
C LEU A 111 1.58 -6.27 -7.29
N SER A 112 1.17 -5.37 -6.39
CA SER A 112 -0.23 -5.12 -6.05
C SER A 112 -0.72 -3.82 -6.71
N TRP A 113 -1.71 -3.94 -7.60
CA TRP A 113 -2.21 -2.84 -8.44
C TRP A 113 -3.60 -2.37 -8.00
N PRO A 114 -3.85 -1.05 -7.90
CA PRO A 114 -5.20 -0.52 -7.72
C PRO A 114 -6.01 -0.65 -9.01
N VAL A 115 -7.14 -1.36 -8.95
CA VAL A 115 -8.03 -1.58 -10.07
C VAL A 115 -9.45 -1.13 -9.73
N LEU A 116 -10.16 -0.61 -10.74
CA LEU A 116 -11.56 -0.24 -10.66
C LEU A 116 -12.42 -1.25 -11.41
N PHE A 117 -13.34 -1.90 -10.71
CA PHE A 117 -14.36 -2.77 -11.30
C PHE A 117 -15.69 -2.01 -11.37
N PRO A 118 -16.32 -1.89 -12.56
CA PRO A 118 -17.63 -1.26 -12.67
C PRO A 118 -18.71 -2.15 -12.03
N ARG A 119 -19.45 -1.64 -11.05
CA ARG A 119 -20.57 -2.34 -10.43
C ARG A 119 -21.88 -1.62 -10.70
N GLN A 120 -22.81 -2.33 -11.34
CA GLN A 120 -24.17 -1.83 -11.54
C GLN A 120 -24.99 -2.05 -10.27
N ARG A 121 -25.77 -1.04 -9.89
CA ARG A 121 -26.63 -1.02 -8.71
C ARG A 121 -27.99 -0.45 -9.08
N SER A 122 -29.03 -0.84 -8.34
CA SER A 122 -30.35 -0.21 -8.44
C SER A 122 -30.53 0.76 -7.28
N TRP A 123 -31.13 1.92 -7.56
CA TRP A 123 -31.47 2.92 -6.55
C TRP A 123 -32.52 2.41 -5.56
N ASP A 124 -33.40 1.50 -5.98
CA ASP A 124 -34.45 0.93 -5.13
C ASP A 124 -33.90 0.14 -3.93
N PHE A 125 -32.67 -0.35 -4.04
CA PHE A 125 -31.98 -1.07 -2.97
C PHE A 125 -30.99 -0.19 -2.19
N MET A 126 -30.96 1.12 -2.45
CA MET A 126 -30.18 2.04 -1.62
C MET A 126 -30.90 2.24 -0.27
N PRO A 127 -30.20 2.07 0.86
CA PRO A 127 -30.77 2.40 2.16
C PRO A 127 -31.17 3.89 2.22
N PRO A 128 -32.20 4.24 3.02
CA PRO A 128 -32.74 5.61 3.05
C PRO A 128 -31.70 6.65 3.52
N ASP A 129 -30.73 6.23 4.33
CA ASP A 129 -29.64 7.09 4.82
C ASP A 129 -28.58 7.39 3.73
N VAL A 130 -28.62 6.68 2.60
CA VAL A 130 -27.71 6.85 1.47
C VAL A 130 -28.32 7.81 0.45
N VAL A 131 -27.96 9.09 0.60
CA VAL A 131 -28.48 10.15 -0.28
C VAL A 131 -27.65 10.35 -1.56
N ARG A 132 -26.56 9.60 -1.74
CA ARG A 132 -25.66 9.66 -2.91
C ARG A 132 -25.07 8.29 -3.25
N PRO A 133 -24.83 7.99 -4.54
CA PRO A 133 -24.08 6.80 -4.93
C PRO A 133 -22.73 6.70 -4.23
N PHE A 134 -22.31 5.47 -3.92
CA PHE A 134 -21.03 5.21 -3.26
C PHE A 134 -20.21 4.14 -3.97
N ALA A 135 -18.89 4.30 -3.88
CA ALA A 135 -17.93 3.28 -4.27
C ALA A 135 -17.83 2.20 -3.19
N SER A 136 -17.45 0.98 -3.56
CA SER A 136 -17.15 -0.08 -2.60
C SER A 136 -15.68 -0.47 -2.66
N THR A 137 -15.14 -0.94 -1.54
CA THR A 137 -13.79 -1.46 -1.44
C THR A 137 -13.71 -2.35 -0.20
N THR A 138 -12.69 -3.19 -0.09
CA THR A 138 -12.47 -3.95 1.14
C THR A 138 -11.75 -3.10 2.18
N LEU A 139 -11.92 -3.45 3.45
CA LEU A 139 -11.21 -2.79 4.55
C LEU A 139 -9.69 -2.88 4.40
N SER A 140 -9.17 -4.02 3.95
CA SER A 140 -7.74 -4.22 3.70
C SER A 140 -7.25 -3.34 2.57
N ASP A 141 -7.99 -3.27 1.46
CA ASP A 141 -7.59 -2.46 0.30
C ASP A 141 -7.52 -0.99 0.67
N ILE A 142 -8.55 -0.46 1.35
CA ILE A 142 -8.55 0.95 1.73
C ILE A 142 -7.49 1.28 2.79
N ALA A 143 -7.18 0.34 3.69
CA ALA A 143 -6.09 0.46 4.64
C ALA A 143 -4.76 0.72 3.92
N ILE A 144 -4.47 -0.07 2.89
CA ILE A 144 -3.26 0.03 2.08
C ILE A 144 -3.29 1.26 1.17
N LEU A 145 -4.41 1.50 0.48
CA LEU A 145 -4.57 2.63 -0.44
C LEU A 145 -4.39 3.98 0.27
N ALA A 146 -4.87 4.12 1.51
CA ALA A 146 -4.63 5.32 2.30
C ALA A 146 -3.13 5.58 2.51
N ARG A 147 -2.37 4.56 2.88
CA ARG A 147 -0.91 4.65 3.05
C ARG A 147 -0.23 4.95 1.72
N ARG A 148 -0.69 4.35 0.64
CA ARG A 148 -0.24 4.65 -0.74
C ARG A 148 -0.71 6.02 -1.27
N MET A 149 -1.63 6.70 -0.61
CA MET A 149 -1.91 8.11 -0.88
C MET A 149 -1.06 9.05 0.00
N GLY A 150 -0.14 8.50 0.80
CA GLY A 150 0.69 9.24 1.74
C GLY A 150 -0.07 9.68 3.00
N MET A 151 -1.23 9.10 3.28
CA MET A 151 -1.91 9.31 4.56
C MET A 151 -1.27 8.47 5.66
N THR A 152 -1.44 8.89 6.90
CA THR A 152 -1.17 8.09 8.10
C THR A 152 -2.46 7.87 8.87
N TRP A 153 -2.68 6.64 9.31
CA TRP A 153 -3.81 6.29 10.16
C TRP A 153 -3.59 6.91 11.55
N THR A 154 -4.46 7.85 11.93
CA THR A 154 -4.49 8.44 13.27
C THR A 154 -5.25 7.53 14.23
N GLU A 155 -6.37 6.98 13.77
CA GLU A 155 -7.11 5.92 14.44
C GLU A 155 -7.38 4.77 13.46
N PHE A 156 -7.05 3.55 13.87
CA PHE A 156 -7.28 2.36 13.05
C PHE A 156 -7.81 1.21 13.91
N LYS A 157 -9.11 1.24 14.20
CA LYS A 157 -9.84 0.24 14.97
C LYS A 157 -10.95 -0.35 14.11
N PRO A 158 -10.62 -1.24 13.16
CA PRO A 158 -11.59 -1.78 12.22
C PRO A 158 -12.73 -2.57 12.86
N ALA A 159 -12.45 -3.29 13.95
CA ALA A 159 -13.47 -4.02 14.70
C ALA A 159 -14.53 -3.11 15.36
N GLU A 160 -14.13 -1.88 15.70
CA GLU A 160 -15.01 -0.85 16.28
C GLU A 160 -15.62 0.06 15.21
N GLY A 161 -15.23 -0.09 13.93
CA GLY A 161 -15.65 0.79 12.85
C GLY A 161 -15.04 2.20 12.90
N VAL A 162 -13.96 2.40 13.66
CA VAL A 162 -13.29 3.69 13.80
C VAL A 162 -12.03 3.71 12.94
N LEU A 163 -12.06 4.49 11.87
CA LEU A 163 -10.99 4.63 10.89
C LEU A 163 -10.81 6.11 10.55
N GLU A 164 -9.65 6.66 10.92
CA GLU A 164 -9.27 8.02 10.62
C GLU A 164 -7.85 8.06 10.06
N ALA A 165 -7.68 8.71 8.92
CA ALA A 165 -6.37 8.90 8.32
C ALA A 165 -6.22 10.31 7.75
N GLN A 166 -5.01 10.84 7.82
CA GLN A 166 -4.67 12.14 7.23
C GLN A 166 -3.22 12.14 6.73
N GLY A 167 -2.97 12.83 5.62
CA GLY A 167 -1.62 13.09 5.12
C GLY A 167 -1.63 13.45 3.64
N SER A 168 -0.55 14.08 3.18
CA SER A 168 -0.36 14.52 1.78
C SER A 168 -1.52 15.36 1.22
N GLY A 169 -2.22 16.13 2.06
CA GLY A 169 -3.38 16.94 1.65
C GLY A 169 -4.68 16.14 1.51
N HIS A 170 -4.72 14.90 1.97
CA HIS A 170 -5.89 14.04 1.95
C HIS A 170 -6.33 13.66 3.37
N ALA A 171 -7.61 13.34 3.54
CA ALA A 171 -8.16 12.80 4.77
C ALA A 171 -9.26 11.75 4.51
N LEU A 172 -9.33 10.75 5.39
CA LEU A 172 -10.37 9.73 5.46
C LEU A 172 -10.95 9.72 6.87
N SER A 173 -12.27 9.58 6.96
CA SER A 173 -12.99 9.43 8.24
C SER A 173 -14.12 8.43 8.05
N SER A 174 -14.31 7.52 9.00
CA SER A 174 -15.42 6.57 8.96
C SER A 174 -16.66 7.07 9.68
N THR A 175 -17.81 6.62 9.18
CA THR A 175 -19.10 6.71 9.86
C THR A 175 -19.84 5.38 9.67
N THR A 176 -20.63 4.98 10.65
CA THR A 176 -21.49 3.80 10.50
C THR A 176 -22.85 4.24 9.97
N VAL A 177 -23.27 3.64 8.86
CA VAL A 177 -24.56 3.91 8.21
C VAL A 177 -25.43 2.67 8.29
N ARG A 178 -26.66 2.82 8.79
CA ARG A 178 -27.59 1.70 8.95
C ARG A 178 -27.93 1.09 7.59
N GLY A 179 -27.84 -0.24 7.49
CA GLY A 179 -28.12 -0.98 6.26
C GLY A 179 -27.00 -0.95 5.21
N VAL A 180 -25.92 -0.18 5.41
CA VAL A 180 -24.70 -0.21 4.57
C VAL A 180 -23.52 -0.79 5.34
N GLY A 181 -23.38 -0.44 6.61
CA GLY A 181 -22.21 -0.74 7.43
C GLY A 181 -21.26 0.45 7.48
N LEU A 182 -19.96 0.19 7.32
CA LEU A 182 -18.92 1.21 7.42
C LEU A 182 -18.84 2.05 6.15
N MET A 183 -19.09 3.35 6.28
CA MET A 183 -19.00 4.33 5.21
C MET A 183 -17.77 5.21 5.43
N LEU A 184 -16.95 5.37 4.39
CA LEU A 184 -15.76 6.22 4.45
C LEU A 184 -16.01 7.52 3.71
N THR A 185 -15.76 8.63 4.38
CA THR A 185 -15.75 9.97 3.78
C THR A 185 -14.32 10.36 3.48
N TYR A 186 -14.01 10.48 2.19
CA TYR A 186 -12.77 11.04 1.70
C TYR A 186 -12.89 12.55 1.49
N ARG A 187 -11.88 13.29 1.95
CA ARG A 187 -11.77 14.74 1.76
C ARG A 187 -10.39 15.10 1.22
N LEU A 188 -10.37 16.01 0.26
CA LEU A 188 -9.15 16.70 -0.15
C LEU A 188 -9.05 17.99 0.66
N LEU A 189 -8.00 18.12 1.49
CA LEU A 189 -7.79 19.24 2.41
C LEU A 189 -6.96 20.38 1.81
N SER A 190 -6.12 20.09 0.80
CA SER A 190 -5.31 21.12 0.14
C SER A 190 -5.23 20.91 -1.37
N GLU A 191 -5.45 21.98 -2.13
CA GLU A 191 -5.27 21.98 -3.59
C GLU A 191 -3.79 21.88 -4.02
N SER A 192 -2.84 22.19 -3.13
CA SER A 192 -1.40 22.01 -3.39
C SER A 192 -1.00 20.53 -3.56
N GLY A 193 -1.76 19.60 -2.99
CA GLY A 193 -1.61 18.17 -3.29
C GLY A 193 -2.05 17.84 -4.72
N LEU A 194 -3.08 18.53 -5.22
CA LEU A 194 -3.62 18.34 -6.56
C LEU A 194 -2.72 18.92 -7.66
N SER A 195 -1.97 20.00 -7.40
CA SER A 195 -1.02 20.57 -8.36
C SER A 195 0.15 19.64 -8.67
N ASN A 196 0.66 18.91 -7.66
CA ASN A 196 1.69 17.89 -7.85
C ASN A 196 1.18 16.71 -8.69
N HIS A 197 -0.08 16.30 -8.50
CA HIS A 197 -0.69 15.23 -9.32
C HIS A 197 -1.10 15.68 -10.74
N LYS A 198 -1.55 16.93 -10.92
CA LYS A 198 -1.85 17.49 -12.26
C LYS A 198 -0.58 17.65 -13.10
N ALA A 199 0.55 18.05 -12.50
CA ALA A 199 1.85 18.11 -13.18
C ALA A 199 2.27 16.74 -13.74
N ILE A 200 2.11 15.66 -12.96
CA ILE A 200 2.40 14.28 -13.37
C ILE A 200 1.53 13.85 -14.56
N SER A 201 0.23 14.16 -14.53
CA SER A 201 -0.69 13.82 -15.63
C SER A 201 -0.42 14.59 -16.93
N ASN A 202 0.12 15.81 -16.84
CA ASN A 202 0.45 16.66 -17.99
C ASN A 202 1.84 16.34 -18.57
N LEU A 203 2.82 15.95 -17.73
CA LEU A 203 4.15 15.49 -18.15
C LEU A 203 4.06 14.15 -18.89
N ALA A 204 3.24 13.20 -18.42
CA ALA A 204 3.02 11.91 -19.07
C ALA A 204 2.39 12.02 -20.48
N ARG A 205 1.79 13.17 -20.82
CA ARG A 205 1.08 13.39 -22.08
C ARG A 205 1.92 14.07 -23.16
N ARG A 206 3.05 14.67 -22.80
CA ARG A 206 3.77 15.60 -23.70
C ARG A 206 5.19 15.23 -24.08
N ASP A 207 5.93 14.38 -23.36
CA ASP A 207 7.31 14.14 -23.78
C ASP A 207 7.93 12.79 -23.45
N ARG A 208 8.78 12.40 -24.41
CA ARG A 208 9.76 11.32 -24.41
C ARG A 208 10.58 11.38 -23.12
N LEU A 209 10.59 10.29 -22.36
CA LEU A 209 11.28 10.11 -21.09
C LEU A 209 12.75 10.57 -21.15
N VAL A 210 13.02 11.76 -20.61
CA VAL A 210 14.36 12.21 -20.26
C VAL A 210 14.40 12.32 -18.73
N TYR A 211 15.29 11.53 -18.14
CA TYR A 211 15.66 11.59 -16.73
C TYR A 211 16.09 13.02 -16.37
N SER A 212 15.22 13.75 -15.67
CA SER A 212 15.58 14.98 -15.01
C SER A 212 15.66 14.71 -13.51
N SER A 213 16.87 14.81 -12.97
CA SER A 213 17.09 15.16 -11.57
C SER A 213 16.34 16.45 -11.24
N ASP A 214 15.84 16.58 -10.02
CA ASP A 214 15.09 17.74 -9.54
C ASP A 214 13.74 17.98 -10.24
N TYR A 215 12.72 17.22 -9.82
CA TYR A 215 11.53 17.77 -9.15
C TYR A 215 10.61 16.61 -8.70
N SER A 216 10.00 16.83 -7.55
CA SER A 216 9.20 15.92 -6.72
C SER A 216 7.89 15.43 -7.37
N ILE A 217 7.99 14.40 -8.20
CA ILE A 217 6.96 13.34 -8.21
C ILE A 217 6.94 12.76 -6.78
N PRO A 218 5.79 12.51 -6.11
CA PRO A 218 5.78 11.64 -4.94
C PRO A 218 6.32 10.30 -5.43
N LYS A 219 7.62 10.08 -5.20
CA LYS A 219 8.42 8.99 -5.76
C LYS A 219 7.62 7.72 -5.56
N ALA A 220 7.32 7.06 -6.67
CA ALA A 220 6.51 5.86 -6.78
C ALA A 220 6.60 5.02 -5.51
N LEU A 221 5.50 4.96 -4.77
CA LEU A 221 5.37 4.02 -3.66
C LEU A 221 5.59 2.64 -4.24
N VAL A 222 6.56 1.92 -3.68
CA VAL A 222 6.83 0.57 -4.10
C VAL A 222 5.57 -0.24 -3.82
N CYS A 223 4.98 -0.81 -4.88
CA CYS A 223 3.66 -1.43 -4.84
C CYS A 223 3.79 -2.95 -4.71
N THR A 224 4.59 -3.45 -3.77
CA THR A 224 4.65 -4.90 -3.50
C THR A 224 3.84 -5.27 -2.27
N THR A 225 3.34 -6.50 -2.23
CA THR A 225 2.68 -7.04 -1.04
C THR A 225 3.61 -6.96 0.19
N HIS A 226 4.89 -7.28 0.02
CA HIS A 226 5.90 -7.21 1.08
C HIS A 226 6.08 -5.78 1.62
N THR A 227 6.11 -4.77 0.74
CA THR A 227 6.17 -3.37 1.18
C THR A 227 4.88 -2.91 1.85
N ASP A 228 3.72 -3.45 1.46
CA ASP A 228 2.46 -3.08 2.09
C ASP A 228 2.42 -3.53 3.56
N MET A 229 2.97 -4.70 3.88
CA MET A 229 3.05 -5.24 5.25
C MET A 229 3.76 -4.30 6.22
N MET A 230 4.83 -3.67 5.76
CA MET A 230 5.64 -2.75 6.56
C MET A 230 4.86 -1.50 7.00
N TRP A 231 3.85 -1.07 6.25
CA TRP A 231 2.97 0.05 6.66
C TRP A 231 2.16 -0.26 7.92
N PHE A 232 2.00 -1.53 8.24
CA PHE A 232 1.24 -2.04 9.38
C PHE A 232 2.15 -2.62 10.47
N GLY A 233 3.45 -2.29 10.43
CA GLY A 233 4.39 -2.74 11.44
C GLY A 233 4.73 -4.23 11.35
N LEU A 234 4.59 -4.83 10.17
CA LEU A 234 4.98 -6.21 9.90
C LEU A 234 6.21 -6.22 8.99
N LEU A 235 7.31 -6.75 9.51
CA LEU A 235 8.52 -7.02 8.73
C LEU A 235 8.35 -8.34 7.99
N PRO A 236 8.24 -8.34 6.65
CA PRO A 236 8.14 -9.59 5.92
C PRO A 236 9.43 -10.41 6.10
N GLY A 237 9.29 -11.72 6.24
CA GLY A 237 10.42 -12.66 6.27
C GLY A 237 10.61 -13.33 4.91
N ASN A 238 11.85 -13.69 4.59
CA ASN A 238 12.14 -14.54 3.44
C ASN A 238 11.79 -16.01 3.72
N VAL A 239 10.66 -16.46 3.18
CA VAL A 239 10.15 -17.83 3.31
C VAL A 239 11.13 -18.87 2.77
N GLU A 240 11.89 -18.56 1.72
CA GLU A 240 12.87 -19.49 1.14
C GLU A 240 13.97 -19.81 2.16
N LEU A 241 14.38 -18.80 2.93
CA LEU A 241 15.35 -18.92 4.03
C LEU A 241 14.72 -19.44 5.33
N GLY A 242 13.42 -19.74 5.35
CA GLY A 242 12.71 -20.16 6.55
C GLY A 242 12.44 -19.04 7.55
N LEU A 243 12.52 -17.78 7.12
CA LEU A 243 12.34 -16.62 7.99
C LEU A 243 10.86 -16.27 8.14
N PRO A 244 10.35 -16.14 9.37
CA PRO A 244 8.97 -15.73 9.61
C PRO A 244 8.79 -14.22 9.41
N ASN A 245 7.54 -13.80 9.22
CA ASN A 245 7.19 -12.38 9.34
C ASN A 245 7.30 -11.96 10.81
N LEU A 246 7.90 -10.80 11.07
CA LEU A 246 8.13 -10.28 12.42
C LEU A 246 7.24 -9.08 12.71
N GLU A 247 6.69 -9.01 13.91
CA GLU A 247 5.87 -7.88 14.36
C GLU A 247 6.76 -6.80 15.00
N ILE A 248 6.78 -5.61 14.42
CA ILE A 248 7.67 -4.49 14.81
C ILE A 248 6.92 -3.16 14.97
N GLY A 249 5.58 -3.18 14.94
CA GLY A 249 4.76 -1.96 14.95
C GLY A 249 4.71 -1.21 16.29
N THR A 250 4.99 -1.87 17.40
CA THR A 250 5.03 -1.25 18.74
C THR A 250 6.32 -1.61 19.48
N SER A 251 6.70 -0.84 20.49
CA SER A 251 7.88 -1.14 21.33
C SER A 251 7.80 -2.53 21.97
N ASP A 252 6.63 -2.92 22.48
CA ASP A 252 6.43 -4.25 23.07
C ASP A 252 6.62 -5.37 22.04
N LYS A 253 6.13 -5.17 20.81
CA LYS A 253 6.31 -6.12 19.71
C LYS A 253 7.76 -6.21 19.26
N ILE A 254 8.49 -5.10 19.26
CA ILE A 254 9.95 -5.09 19.03
C ILE A 254 10.67 -5.94 20.09
N TYR A 255 10.34 -5.76 21.38
CA TYR A 255 10.96 -6.56 22.45
C TYR A 255 10.58 -8.04 22.39
N ALA A 256 9.34 -8.36 22.01
CA ALA A 256 8.91 -9.73 21.79
C ALA A 256 9.69 -10.37 20.62
N THR A 257 9.83 -9.64 19.50
CA THR A 257 10.64 -10.06 18.35
C THR A 257 12.10 -10.27 18.74
N LEU A 258 12.71 -9.35 19.49
CA LEU A 258 14.08 -9.51 19.97
C LEU A 258 14.25 -10.73 20.88
N SER A 259 13.26 -11.03 21.73
CA SER A 259 13.31 -12.19 22.62
C SER A 259 13.18 -13.51 21.84
N ALA A 260 12.45 -13.50 20.72
CA ALA A 260 12.34 -14.65 19.83
C ALA A 260 13.62 -14.88 19.00
N LEU A 261 14.28 -13.79 18.58
CA LEU A 261 15.53 -13.85 17.80
C LEU A 261 16.75 -14.15 18.68
N ASP A 262 16.86 -13.51 19.85
CA ASP A 262 17.99 -13.65 20.78
C ASP A 262 17.52 -14.16 22.16
N PRO A 263 17.54 -15.48 22.39
CA PRO A 263 17.20 -16.08 23.69
C PRO A 263 18.12 -15.63 24.84
N SER A 264 19.33 -15.13 24.56
CA SER A 264 20.24 -14.62 25.60
C SER A 264 19.78 -13.28 26.19
N GLY A 265 18.83 -12.62 25.50
CA GLY A 265 18.27 -11.31 25.86
C GLY A 265 19.29 -10.16 25.78
N LYS A 266 20.46 -10.38 25.19
CA LYS A 266 21.52 -9.36 25.06
C LYS A 266 21.06 -8.22 24.15
N ALA A 267 20.48 -8.54 23.00
CA ALA A 267 19.94 -7.56 22.07
C ALA A 267 18.85 -6.69 22.71
N ALA A 268 17.92 -7.30 23.46
CA ALA A 268 16.86 -6.58 24.18
C ALA A 268 17.40 -5.67 25.29
N ARG A 269 18.40 -6.12 26.07
CA ARG A 269 19.06 -5.28 27.10
C ARG A 269 19.77 -4.09 26.48
N ASN A 270 20.48 -4.30 25.38
CA ASN A 270 21.18 -3.24 24.68
C ASN A 270 20.21 -2.20 24.10
N LEU A 271 19.10 -2.65 23.49
CA LEU A 271 18.09 -1.71 22.99
C LEU A 271 17.46 -0.89 24.13
N ARG A 272 17.19 -1.52 25.29
CA ARG A 272 16.70 -0.79 26.48
C ARG A 272 17.68 0.27 26.96
N ALA A 273 18.99 -0.04 26.95
CA ALA A 273 20.02 0.92 27.31
C ALA A 273 20.01 2.13 26.36
N LEU A 274 19.96 1.90 25.04
CA LEU A 274 19.83 2.97 24.05
C LEU A 274 18.55 3.80 24.22
N GLN A 275 17.43 3.13 24.51
CA GLN A 275 16.14 3.80 24.72
C GLN A 275 16.03 4.54 26.05
N ALA A 276 16.89 4.24 27.03
CA ALA A 276 16.96 4.98 28.28
C ALA A 276 17.49 6.42 28.08
N GLU A 277 18.35 6.61 27.07
CA GLU A 277 18.84 7.94 26.67
C GLU A 277 17.83 8.68 25.79
N ASP A 278 17.28 7.98 24.79
CA ASP A 278 16.22 8.49 23.93
C ASP A 278 15.32 7.35 23.48
N ALA A 279 14.08 7.35 23.98
CA ALA A 279 13.07 6.33 23.67
C ALA A 279 12.79 6.15 22.16
N ARG A 280 13.20 7.11 21.32
CA ARG A 280 13.02 7.08 19.86
C ARG A 280 14.18 6.42 19.12
N ARG A 281 15.31 6.14 19.78
CA ARG A 281 16.47 5.46 19.18
C ARG A 281 16.16 3.98 18.98
N LEU A 282 16.17 3.55 17.72
CA LEU A 282 16.06 2.15 17.27
C LEU A 282 17.25 1.72 16.40
N HIS A 283 18.35 2.48 16.46
CA HIS A 283 19.58 2.17 15.72
C HIS A 283 20.08 0.77 16.11
N GLY A 284 20.57 -0.02 15.14
CA GLY A 284 20.93 -1.42 15.34
C GLY A 284 19.76 -2.41 15.26
N PHE A 285 18.54 -2.06 15.69
CA PHE A 285 17.37 -2.91 15.47
C PHE A 285 16.91 -2.84 14.01
N CYS A 286 16.84 -1.65 13.42
CA CYS A 286 16.43 -1.46 12.03
C CYS A 286 17.30 -2.20 11.00
N ASP A 287 18.51 -2.58 11.40
CA ASP A 287 19.48 -3.32 10.60
C ASP A 287 19.03 -4.74 10.26
N ILE A 288 18.03 -5.29 10.96
CA ILE A 288 17.46 -6.60 10.62
C ILE A 288 16.71 -6.58 9.29
N VAL A 289 16.26 -5.42 8.82
CA VAL A 289 15.40 -5.32 7.64
C VAL A 289 16.09 -5.83 6.38
N PRO A 290 17.30 -5.38 6.02
CA PRO A 290 18.02 -5.96 4.89
C PRO A 290 18.46 -7.42 5.12
N MET A 291 18.38 -7.95 6.34
CA MET A 291 18.74 -9.34 6.62
C MET A 291 17.53 -10.28 6.56
N VAL A 292 16.36 -9.81 6.99
CA VAL A 292 15.16 -10.63 7.17
C VAL A 292 14.18 -10.45 6.01
N ALA A 293 14.03 -9.22 5.51
CA ALA A 293 13.04 -8.92 4.49
C ALA A 293 13.51 -9.29 3.09
N PRO A 294 12.64 -9.92 2.28
CA PRO A 294 12.81 -9.95 0.82
C PRO A 294 13.14 -8.55 0.32
N TRP A 295 14.08 -8.44 -0.63
CA TRP A 295 14.54 -7.13 -1.07
C TRP A 295 13.37 -6.27 -1.56
N LEU A 296 13.05 -5.24 -0.77
CA LEU A 296 11.78 -4.52 -0.86
C LEU A 296 11.75 -3.43 -1.95
N ARG A 297 12.85 -3.16 -2.65
CA ARG A 297 12.97 -2.06 -3.62
C ARG A 297 12.57 -2.53 -5.02
N GLN A 298 11.87 -1.67 -5.75
CA GLN A 298 11.72 -1.81 -7.20
C GLN A 298 12.73 -0.94 -7.96
N ARG A 299 13.49 -1.55 -8.85
CA ARG A 299 14.36 -0.83 -9.80
C ARG A 299 13.48 -0.05 -10.80
N PRO A 300 13.89 1.16 -11.24
CA PRO A 300 15.11 1.90 -10.90
C PRO A 300 14.95 2.93 -9.76
N GLY A 301 13.92 2.81 -8.91
CA GLY A 301 13.57 3.84 -7.91
C GLY A 301 14.71 4.18 -6.94
N THR A 302 14.90 5.46 -6.60
CA THR A 302 15.83 5.92 -5.55
C THR A 302 15.19 5.97 -4.16
N LEU A 303 14.04 5.30 -4.00
CA LEU A 303 13.25 5.38 -2.78
C LEU A 303 13.92 4.57 -1.67
N ASN A 304 14.56 5.30 -0.75
CA ASN A 304 15.12 4.74 0.47
C ASN A 304 14.16 4.84 1.68
N GLN A 305 12.95 5.29 1.39
CA GLN A 305 11.89 5.46 2.37
C GLN A 305 10.96 4.26 2.25
N TYR A 306 11.45 3.10 2.68
CA TYR A 306 10.51 2.08 3.05
C TYR A 306 9.55 2.66 4.07
N PRO A 307 8.27 2.29 3.99
CA PRO A 307 7.30 2.64 5.00
C PRO A 307 7.88 2.54 6.39
N ARG A 308 7.86 3.67 7.08
CA ARG A 308 8.35 3.74 8.44
C ARG A 308 7.33 3.00 9.30
N PRO A 309 7.66 1.84 9.90
CA PRO A 309 6.79 1.24 10.89
C PRO A 309 6.61 2.20 12.08
N TRP A 310 7.53 3.17 12.24
CA TRP A 310 7.52 4.18 13.27
C TRP A 310 7.80 5.60 12.73
N SER A 311 6.97 6.58 13.09
CA SER A 311 6.98 7.94 12.50
C SER A 311 8.28 8.73 12.67
N TYR A 312 9.14 8.33 13.61
CA TYR A 312 10.30 9.11 14.09
C TYR A 312 11.68 8.52 13.75
N THR A 313 11.75 7.44 12.98
CA THR A 313 13.04 6.88 12.54
C THR A 313 13.36 7.27 11.09
N TYR A 314 14.65 7.36 10.76
CA TYR A 314 15.07 7.32 9.37
C TYR A 314 14.70 5.95 8.75
N GLY A 315 14.63 5.87 7.42
CA GLY A 315 14.25 4.65 6.72
C GLY A 315 15.05 3.43 7.16
N LEU A 316 14.49 2.23 7.02
CA LEU A 316 15.07 1.02 7.62
C LEU A 316 16.41 0.58 7.00
N THR A 317 16.67 0.99 5.76
CA THR A 317 17.95 0.81 5.05
C THR A 317 18.84 2.04 5.15
N TRP A 318 18.53 2.97 6.07
CA TRP A 318 19.27 4.21 6.18
C TRP A 318 20.61 4.02 6.86
N TYR A 319 20.83 3.02 7.73
CA TYR A 319 22.06 2.78 8.51
C TYR A 319 22.95 1.66 7.93
N HIS A 320 24.28 1.78 8.07
CA HIS A 320 25.27 0.83 7.51
C HIS A 320 25.81 -0.18 8.53
N VAL A 321 25.54 0.05 9.82
CA VAL A 321 26.07 -0.76 10.92
C VAL A 321 25.67 -2.23 10.79
N ALA A 322 24.47 -2.47 10.27
CA ALA A 322 23.99 -3.75 9.75
C ALA A 322 25.07 -4.55 9.03
N TYR A 323 25.59 -3.92 7.99
CA TYR A 323 26.48 -4.55 7.03
C TYR A 323 27.89 -4.67 7.59
N HIS A 324 28.33 -3.71 8.41
CA HIS A 324 29.62 -3.75 9.09
C HIS A 324 29.70 -4.94 10.07
N ALA A 325 28.75 -5.09 10.98
CA ALA A 325 28.79 -6.16 11.97
C ALA A 325 28.58 -7.54 11.35
N PHE A 326 27.73 -7.66 10.32
CA PHE A 326 27.63 -8.89 9.53
C PHE A 326 28.97 -9.23 8.85
N TYR A 327 29.61 -8.27 8.19
CA TYR A 327 30.91 -8.46 7.54
C TYR A 327 31.97 -8.95 8.55
N HIS A 328 32.06 -8.33 9.72
CA HIS A 328 33.01 -8.74 10.75
C HIS A 328 32.77 -10.19 11.21
N ARG A 329 31.51 -10.58 11.41
CA ARG A 329 31.15 -11.97 11.76
C ARG A 329 31.48 -12.95 10.64
N LEU A 330 31.27 -12.55 9.38
CA LEU A 330 31.66 -13.35 8.22
C LEU A 330 33.18 -13.55 8.17
N CYS A 331 33.96 -12.51 8.44
CA CYS A 331 35.42 -12.61 8.56
C CYS A 331 35.84 -13.54 9.71
N GLU A 332 35.21 -13.46 10.89
CA GLU A 332 35.46 -14.39 12.00
C GLU A 332 35.15 -15.83 11.62
N TYR A 333 34.01 -16.06 10.96
CA TYR A 333 33.62 -17.38 10.47
C TYR A 333 34.68 -17.97 9.53
N HIS A 334 35.28 -17.14 8.67
CA HIS A 334 36.40 -17.54 7.82
C HIS A 334 37.69 -17.82 8.60
N LYS A 335 38.02 -16.98 9.59
CA LYS A 335 39.19 -17.17 10.46
C LYS A 335 39.14 -18.51 11.21
N HIS A 336 37.94 -18.97 11.57
CA HIS A 336 37.73 -20.28 12.20
C HIS A 336 37.75 -21.47 11.21
N GLY A 337 38.05 -21.24 9.93
CA GLY A 337 38.22 -22.29 8.93
C GLY A 337 36.92 -22.77 8.27
N PHE A 338 35.79 -22.12 8.54
CA PHE A 338 34.48 -22.54 8.02
C PHE A 338 34.08 -21.88 6.69
N GLY A 339 34.96 -21.05 6.11
CA GLY A 339 34.69 -20.32 4.87
C GLY A 339 34.71 -21.20 3.61
N THR A 340 33.72 -21.00 2.75
CA THR A 340 33.65 -21.59 1.40
C THR A 340 34.02 -20.56 0.33
N LEU A 341 34.20 -21.00 -0.92
CA LEU A 341 34.37 -20.07 -2.05
C LEU A 341 33.19 -19.09 -2.16
N SER A 342 31.97 -19.55 -1.90
CA SER A 342 30.78 -18.72 -1.92
C SER A 342 30.77 -17.67 -0.81
N THR A 343 31.13 -18.03 0.43
CA THR A 343 31.15 -17.05 1.53
C THR A 343 32.28 -16.04 1.36
N ARG A 344 33.41 -16.41 0.73
CA ARG A 344 34.48 -15.48 0.34
C ARG A 344 34.05 -14.51 -0.77
N CYS A 345 33.23 -14.95 -1.73
CA CYS A 345 32.59 -14.04 -2.69
C CYS A 345 31.69 -13.02 -1.99
N VAL A 346 30.87 -13.46 -1.02
CA VAL A 346 30.04 -12.54 -0.23
C VAL A 346 30.91 -11.54 0.55
N GLU A 347 31.97 -11.99 1.22
CA GLU A 347 32.93 -11.13 1.93
C GLU A 347 33.53 -10.06 1.02
N THR A 348 33.88 -10.43 -0.22
CA THR A 348 34.46 -9.50 -1.21
C THR A 348 33.49 -8.38 -1.58
N GLU A 349 32.20 -8.70 -1.70
CA GLU A 349 31.16 -7.74 -2.03
C GLU A 349 30.86 -6.79 -0.86
N TYR A 350 30.92 -7.28 0.38
CA TYR A 350 30.86 -6.45 1.58
C TYR A 350 32.06 -5.51 1.68
N LEU A 351 33.27 -5.98 1.42
CA LEU A 351 34.47 -5.13 1.36
C LEU A 351 34.33 -4.05 0.28
N ALA A 352 33.78 -4.41 -0.87
CA ALA A 352 33.52 -3.43 -1.93
C ALA A 352 32.43 -2.41 -1.50
N LEU A 353 31.44 -2.80 -0.70
CA LEU A 353 30.43 -1.89 -0.15
C LEU A 353 31.05 -0.95 0.89
N GLN A 354 31.93 -1.46 1.75
CA GLN A 354 32.74 -0.67 2.70
C GLN A 354 33.53 0.42 1.97
N ASN A 355 34.27 0.05 0.93
CA ASN A 355 35.06 1.00 0.14
C ASN A 355 34.20 2.08 -0.54
N MET A 356 32.96 1.76 -0.91
CA MET A 356 32.01 2.72 -1.49
C MET A 356 31.46 3.69 -0.44
N CYS A 357 31.26 3.21 0.80
CA CYS A 357 30.67 4.00 1.88
C CYS A 357 31.72 4.86 2.62
N GLY A 358 33.00 4.49 2.57
CA GLY A 358 34.09 5.24 3.20
C GLY A 358 33.84 5.50 4.68
N ASP A 359 34.02 6.75 5.13
CA ASP A 359 33.83 7.21 6.51
C ASP A 359 32.39 7.09 7.02
N GLU A 360 31.43 6.79 6.15
CA GLU A 360 30.06 6.49 6.54
C GLU A 360 29.86 5.02 6.94
N TRP A 361 30.83 4.12 6.70
CA TRP A 361 30.68 2.68 6.99
C TRP A 361 30.57 2.39 8.49
N ASP A 362 31.33 3.12 9.32
CA ASP A 362 31.42 2.90 10.77
C ASP A 362 30.47 3.78 11.60
N ARG A 363 29.84 4.78 10.96
CA ARG A 363 28.72 5.65 11.43
C ARG A 363 28.78 6.29 12.82
N ILE A 364 29.86 7.02 13.11
CA ILE A 364 29.82 8.20 14.01
C ILE A 364 29.60 9.51 13.21
N SER A 365 29.66 9.48 11.88
CA SER A 365 29.67 10.69 11.04
C SER A 365 28.34 11.48 11.07
N PRO A 366 28.36 12.79 11.42
CA PRO A 366 27.15 13.61 11.67
C PRO A 366 26.33 13.96 10.40
N ASN A 367 26.89 13.74 9.21
CA ASN A 367 26.29 14.19 7.93
C ASN A 367 26.08 13.02 6.95
N VAL A 368 25.11 12.15 7.25
CA VAL A 368 24.74 11.04 6.36
C VAL A 368 24.03 11.57 5.10
N ASN A 369 24.63 11.40 3.93
CA ASN A 369 24.11 11.93 2.66
C ASN A 369 22.93 11.13 2.07
N PHE A 370 22.18 11.76 1.16
CA PHE A 370 21.17 11.07 0.35
C PHE A 370 21.80 9.97 -0.50
N ARG A 371 21.16 8.81 -0.55
CA ARG A 371 21.69 7.61 -1.22
C ARG A 371 21.38 7.60 -2.71
N LYS A 372 22.40 7.31 -3.52
CA LYS A 372 22.25 7.07 -4.97
C LYS A 372 21.65 5.69 -5.25
N GLY A 373 21.08 5.50 -6.44
CA GLY A 373 20.50 4.23 -6.87
C GLY A 373 21.48 3.05 -6.80
N GLU A 374 22.73 3.27 -7.17
CA GLU A 374 23.80 2.27 -7.21
C GLU A 374 24.06 1.59 -5.85
N PHE A 375 23.95 2.34 -4.75
CA PHE A 375 24.10 1.80 -3.39
C PHE A 375 23.06 0.72 -3.12
N PHE A 376 21.81 0.97 -3.52
CA PHE A 376 20.73 0.01 -3.36
C PHE A 376 20.85 -1.18 -4.30
N ASP A 377 21.33 -0.98 -5.52
CA ASP A 377 21.60 -2.09 -6.43
C ASP A 377 22.68 -3.01 -5.86
N LYS A 378 23.65 -2.45 -5.13
CA LYS A 378 24.68 -3.22 -4.45
C LYS A 378 24.14 -4.00 -3.25
N ILE A 379 23.32 -3.38 -2.38
CA ILE A 379 22.69 -4.12 -1.28
C ILE A 379 21.78 -5.24 -1.81
N GLN A 380 21.01 -4.97 -2.87
CA GLN A 380 20.20 -6.01 -3.50
C GLN A 380 21.04 -7.22 -3.92
N ARG A 381 22.16 -6.97 -4.63
CA ARG A 381 23.07 -8.05 -5.05
C ARG A 381 23.62 -8.82 -3.85
N LEU A 382 24.01 -8.12 -2.78
CA LEU A 382 24.46 -8.74 -1.54
C LEU A 382 23.38 -9.65 -0.92
N TYR A 383 22.15 -9.15 -0.84
CA TYR A 383 21.02 -9.90 -0.32
C TYR A 383 20.75 -11.17 -1.16
N GLU A 384 20.70 -11.04 -2.49
CA GLU A 384 20.47 -12.16 -3.40
C GLU A 384 21.59 -13.21 -3.34
N GLN A 385 22.85 -12.78 -3.33
CA GLN A 385 24.01 -13.69 -3.22
C GLN A 385 24.01 -14.43 -1.89
N THR A 386 23.75 -13.73 -0.79
CA THR A 386 23.64 -14.32 0.55
C THR A 386 22.50 -15.34 0.60
N THR A 387 21.33 -14.97 0.05
CA THR A 387 20.16 -15.86 -0.05
C THR A 387 20.50 -17.13 -0.82
N ARG A 388 21.07 -17.00 -2.03
CA ARG A 388 21.45 -18.16 -2.88
C ARG A 388 22.42 -19.11 -2.16
N TYR A 389 23.39 -18.58 -1.40
CA TYR A 389 24.32 -19.40 -0.65
C TYR A 389 23.61 -20.30 0.39
N PHE A 390 22.74 -19.71 1.22
CA PHE A 390 22.04 -20.46 2.26
C PHE A 390 20.99 -21.43 1.69
N LEU A 391 20.34 -21.09 0.57
CA LEU A 391 19.43 -22.00 -0.13
C LEU A 391 20.16 -23.22 -0.72
N ASN A 392 21.30 -22.99 -1.37
CA ASN A 392 22.10 -24.09 -1.95
C ASN A 392 22.66 -25.02 -0.85
N LYS A 393 23.07 -24.47 0.30
CA LYS A 393 23.50 -25.26 1.46
C LYS A 393 22.38 -26.19 1.97
N LYS A 394 21.12 -25.73 1.97
CA LYS A 394 19.94 -26.52 2.35
C LYS A 394 19.69 -27.71 1.40
N GLN A 395 19.96 -27.53 0.11
CA GLN A 395 19.81 -28.56 -0.93
C GLN A 395 20.96 -29.59 -0.94
N MET A 396 22.16 -29.23 -0.50
CA MET A 396 23.36 -30.10 -0.48
C MET A 396 23.43 -31.07 0.71
N THR A 397 22.30 -31.39 1.35
CA THR A 397 22.22 -32.29 2.51
C THR A 397 22.48 -33.76 2.13
N SER A 398 23.76 -34.05 1.87
CA SER A 398 24.39 -35.38 2.01
C SER A 398 24.90 -35.55 3.45
N GLU A 399 24.88 -36.79 3.95
CA GLU A 399 25.22 -37.23 5.32
C GLU A 399 26.54 -36.66 5.88
N ALA A 400 27.48 -36.24 5.02
CA ALA A 400 28.75 -35.64 5.45
C ALA A 400 28.58 -34.23 6.06
N HIS A 401 27.57 -33.45 5.66
CA HIS A 401 27.31 -32.11 6.20
C HIS A 401 26.44 -32.12 7.48
N GLN A 402 25.80 -33.25 7.81
CA GLN A 402 24.98 -33.38 9.03
C GLN A 402 25.81 -33.46 10.33
N ARG A 403 27.11 -33.73 10.26
CA ARG A 403 27.98 -33.82 11.46
C ARG A 403 28.38 -32.47 12.06
N HIS A 404 28.12 -31.36 11.37
CA HIS A 404 28.51 -30.03 11.83
C HIS A 404 27.25 -29.21 12.05
N ASN A 405 27.00 -28.79 13.30
CA ASN A 405 26.04 -27.75 13.67
C ASN A 405 26.45 -26.45 12.97
N GLY A 406 26.19 -26.37 11.67
CA GLY A 406 26.51 -25.21 10.86
C GLY A 406 25.63 -24.06 11.32
N ILE A 407 26.23 -22.87 11.40
CA ILE A 407 25.54 -21.60 11.65
C ILE A 407 24.32 -21.52 10.72
N ASP A 408 23.13 -21.49 11.31
CA ASP A 408 21.89 -21.17 10.63
C ASP A 408 21.95 -19.69 10.21
N TYR A 409 21.30 -19.31 9.12
CA TYR A 409 21.24 -17.89 8.72
C TYR A 409 20.75 -17.01 9.88
N MET A 410 19.86 -17.57 10.71
CA MET A 410 19.37 -16.95 11.94
C MET A 410 20.43 -16.71 13.01
N ASP A 411 21.45 -17.55 13.11
CA ASP A 411 22.55 -17.34 14.06
C ASP A 411 23.37 -16.10 13.68
N LEU A 412 23.53 -15.83 12.37
CA LEU A 412 24.18 -14.60 11.89
C LEU A 412 23.34 -13.35 12.18
N VAL A 413 22.02 -13.44 11.96
CA VAL A 413 21.08 -12.36 12.30
C VAL A 413 21.13 -12.05 13.80
N THR A 414 21.13 -13.10 14.63
CA THR A 414 21.17 -13.00 16.09
C THR A 414 22.50 -12.43 16.59
N ALA A 415 23.62 -12.89 16.03
CA ALA A 415 24.94 -12.37 16.35
C ALA A 415 25.08 -10.89 15.97
N HIS A 416 24.53 -10.49 14.83
CA HIS A 416 24.47 -9.09 14.40
C HIS A 416 23.69 -8.25 15.42
N LEU A 417 22.46 -8.65 15.75
CA LEU A 417 21.61 -7.96 16.73
C LEU A 417 22.29 -7.77 18.10
N CYS A 418 23.07 -8.76 18.53
CA CYS A 418 23.80 -8.72 19.79
C CYS A 418 24.94 -7.70 19.81
N GLU A 419 25.55 -7.41 18.66
CA GLU A 419 26.69 -6.49 18.54
C GLU A 419 26.31 -5.12 17.99
N ALA A 420 25.23 -4.99 17.21
CA ALA A 420 24.84 -3.75 16.55
C ALA A 420 24.77 -2.54 17.50
N PRO A 421 24.21 -2.65 18.72
CA PRO A 421 24.19 -1.53 19.67
C PRO A 421 25.57 -1.06 20.15
N ARG A 422 26.60 -1.93 20.13
CA ARG A 422 27.98 -1.58 20.52
C ARG A 422 28.70 -0.79 19.44
N SER A 423 28.31 -0.99 18.18
CA SER A 423 28.82 -0.20 17.06
C SER A 423 28.34 1.25 17.07
N TYR A 424 27.47 1.63 18.02
CA TYR A 424 26.99 2.98 18.26
C TYR A 424 27.45 3.56 19.61
N GLY A 425 28.49 2.98 20.23
CA GLY A 425 28.96 3.38 21.56
C GLY A 425 29.17 4.89 21.68
N ASP A 426 28.61 5.45 22.77
CA ASP A 426 28.70 6.79 23.33
C ASP A 426 29.25 7.88 22.38
N ALA A 427 28.37 8.42 21.54
CA ALA A 427 28.55 9.74 20.94
C ALA A 427 27.87 10.82 21.79
#